data_AF-A0A2D4LNC4-F1
#
_entry.id   AF-A0A2D4LNC4-F1
#
_cell.length_a   1.000
_cell.length_b   1.000
_cell.length_c   1.000
_cell.angle_alpha   90.00
_cell.angle_beta   90.00
_cell.angle_gamma   90.00
#
_symmetry.space_group_name_H-M   'P 1'
#
loop_
_entity.id
_entity.type
_entity.pdbx_description
1 polymer ?
#
loop_
_entity_poly.entity_id
_entity_poly.type
_entity_poly.pdbx_seq_one_letter_code
_entity_poly.pdbx_strand_id
1 'polypeptide(L)'
;VSTLSTWEENRFQELTDIIFPVIKKNCPENVGKNSSHNNDEDENENEKELQVEALLCAFESLGKAWPKNSETQCCYRQELCRLMCERLRLGTWKVQLGVLQAMKAFFQGLLLFEAEHSDPEALARILLETCSSIIHSLENKSYTSIRTEALSVIEVLLTKLEESKQWESLNIESRGVLIGSLTALTLDSRPELQEKASLLKKTLENLD
;
A
#
# COMPACT_ATOMS: atom_id res chain seq x y z
N VAL A 1 -15.29 9.78 31.09
CA VAL A 1 -14.24 8.74 31.16
C VAL A 1 -13.77 8.53 29.73
N SER A 2 -12.63 9.13 29.36
CA SER A 2 -12.14 9.21 27.97
C SER A 2 -10.67 8.77 27.84
N THR A 3 -10.17 7.97 28.80
CA THR A 3 -8.72 7.76 28.96
C THR A 3 -8.14 6.66 28.08
N LEU A 4 -8.96 5.78 27.49
CA LEU A 4 -8.47 4.66 26.66
C LEU A 4 -8.23 5.10 25.21
N SER A 5 -9.14 5.88 24.60
CA SER A 5 -8.97 6.38 23.22
C SER A 5 -7.75 7.30 23.11
N THR A 6 -7.55 8.19 24.08
CA THR A 6 -6.38 9.08 24.14
C THR A 6 -5.06 8.33 24.34
N TRP A 7 -5.08 7.15 24.96
CA TRP A 7 -3.87 6.32 25.14
C TRP A 7 -3.49 5.56 23.87
N GLU A 8 -4.47 5.06 23.11
CA GLU A 8 -4.22 4.40 21.83
C GLU A 8 -3.73 5.37 20.76
N GLU A 9 -4.31 6.58 20.70
CA GLU A 9 -3.84 7.70 19.86
C GLU A 9 -2.37 8.03 20.08
N ASN A 10 -1.95 8.15 21.34
CA ASN A 10 -0.59 8.56 21.70
C ASN A 10 0.45 7.52 21.24
N ARG A 11 0.16 6.22 21.38
CA ARG A 11 1.10 5.16 20.97
C ARG A 11 1.29 5.07 19.46
N PHE A 12 0.25 5.36 18.67
CA PHE A 12 0.42 5.37 17.21
C PHE A 12 1.23 6.60 16.76
N GLN A 13 1.02 7.77 17.37
CA GLN A 13 1.87 8.93 17.16
C GLN A 13 3.34 8.60 17.46
N GLU A 14 3.64 8.07 18.65
CA GLU A 14 4.99 7.68 19.06
C GLU A 14 5.65 6.72 18.06
N LEU A 15 4.88 5.75 17.54
CA LEU A 15 5.35 4.83 16.51
C LEU A 15 5.69 5.58 15.20
N THR A 16 4.80 6.45 14.73
CA THR A 16 5.00 7.19 13.47
C THR A 16 6.15 8.18 13.54
N ASP A 17 6.38 8.80 14.71
CA ASP A 17 7.50 9.72 14.94
C ASP A 17 8.85 9.04 14.75
N ILE A 18 8.91 7.73 15.03
CA ILE A 18 10.12 6.92 14.84
C ILE A 18 10.16 6.37 13.40
N ILE A 19 9.06 5.79 12.93
CA ILE A 19 9.07 5.00 11.69
C ILE A 19 9.03 5.88 10.43
N PHE A 20 8.27 6.97 10.40
CA PHE A 20 8.16 7.79 9.18
C PHE A 20 9.50 8.40 8.75
N PRO A 21 10.34 8.93 9.66
CA PRO A 21 11.69 9.37 9.28
C PRO A 21 12.55 8.25 8.70
N VAL A 22 12.47 7.03 9.25
CA VAL A 22 13.20 5.86 8.71
C VAL A 22 12.74 5.56 7.29
N ILE A 23 11.43 5.52 7.04
CA ILE A 23 10.90 5.29 5.70
C ILE A 23 11.36 6.42 4.77
N LYS A 24 11.24 7.69 5.15
CA LYS A 24 11.62 8.83 4.27
C LYS A 24 13.11 8.90 3.98
N LYS A 25 13.97 8.59 4.96
CA LYS A 25 15.43 8.62 4.80
C LYS A 25 15.93 7.60 3.77
N ASN A 26 15.30 6.44 3.71
CA ASN A 26 15.67 5.37 2.78
C ASN A 26 15.10 5.59 1.36
N CYS A 27 14.56 6.76 1.02
CA CYS A 27 14.06 7.05 -0.34
C CYS A 27 15.24 7.23 -1.30
N PRO A 28 15.17 6.72 -2.56
CA PRO A 28 16.29 6.78 -3.50
C PRO A 28 16.80 8.20 -3.75
N GLU A 29 15.93 9.21 -3.66
CA GLU A 29 16.28 10.62 -3.82
C GLU A 29 17.29 11.15 -2.79
N ASN A 30 17.36 10.55 -1.61
CA ASN A 30 18.25 10.97 -0.52
C ASN A 30 19.65 10.33 -0.59
N VAL A 31 19.81 9.26 -1.38
CA VAL A 31 21.09 8.54 -1.52
C VAL A 31 22.12 9.38 -2.28
N GLY A 32 21.67 10.29 -3.16
CA GLY A 32 22.55 11.15 -3.97
C GLY A 32 23.24 12.31 -3.22
N LYS A 33 22.93 12.56 -1.95
CA LYS A 33 23.54 13.67 -1.17
C LYS A 33 24.68 13.25 -0.24
N ASN A 34 24.87 11.96 0.02
CA ASN A 34 25.79 11.48 1.07
C ASN A 34 27.01 10.71 0.54
N SER A 35 27.18 10.51 -0.76
CA SER A 35 28.34 9.76 -1.29
C SER A 35 29.57 10.66 -1.48
N SER A 36 30.19 11.05 -0.38
CA SER A 36 31.60 11.44 -0.36
C SER A 36 32.40 10.36 0.36
N HIS A 37 33.21 9.62 -0.42
CA HIS A 37 34.35 8.80 0.00
C HIS A 37 34.12 7.64 0.99
N ASN A 38 34.16 6.39 0.51
CA ASN A 38 35.31 5.48 0.64
C ASN A 38 34.99 4.03 0.26
N ASN A 39 36.05 3.33 -0.14
CA ASN A 39 36.10 1.94 -0.59
C ASN A 39 35.69 0.98 0.54
N ASP A 40 34.64 0.18 0.33
CA ASP A 40 34.42 -1.17 0.86
C ASP A 40 33.10 -1.70 0.26
N GLU A 41 33.20 -2.50 -0.82
CA GLU A 41 32.03 -2.99 -1.56
C GLU A 41 31.14 -3.93 -0.73
N ASP A 42 31.73 -4.69 0.20
CA ASP A 42 31.03 -5.64 1.08
C ASP A 42 30.31 -4.95 2.26
N GLU A 43 30.87 -3.88 2.85
CA GLU A 43 30.17 -3.09 3.90
C GLU A 43 28.91 -2.42 3.34
N ASN A 44 28.98 -1.98 2.08
CA ASN A 44 27.87 -1.37 1.37
C ASN A 44 26.72 -2.37 1.09
N GLU A 45 27.01 -3.65 0.85
CA GLU A 45 25.96 -4.66 0.62
C GLU A 45 25.22 -5.02 1.91
N ASN A 46 25.96 -5.23 3.01
CA ASN A 46 25.36 -5.46 4.34
C ASN A 46 24.52 -4.26 4.80
N GLU A 47 24.99 -3.03 4.57
CA GLU A 47 24.21 -1.83 4.91
C GLU A 47 22.90 -1.75 4.12
N LYS A 48 22.94 -2.06 2.81
CA LYS A 48 21.72 -2.10 1.98
C LYS A 48 20.75 -3.18 2.43
N GLU A 49 21.23 -4.36 2.80
CA GLU A 49 20.37 -5.42 3.32
C GLU A 49 19.69 -5.01 4.63
N LEU A 50 20.44 -4.39 5.56
CA LEU A 50 19.90 -3.83 6.79
C LEU A 50 18.87 -2.72 6.52
N GLN A 51 19.08 -1.87 5.51
CA GLN A 51 18.11 -0.86 5.10
C GLN A 51 16.82 -1.47 4.56
N VAL A 52 16.91 -2.54 3.77
CA VAL A 52 15.75 -3.30 3.30
C VAL A 52 15.00 -3.91 4.47
N GLU A 53 15.69 -4.57 5.40
CA GLU A 53 15.06 -5.19 6.57
C GLU A 53 14.39 -4.16 7.48
N ALA A 54 15.05 -3.02 7.71
CA ALA A 54 14.48 -1.91 8.46
C ALA A 54 13.20 -1.36 7.81
N LEU A 55 13.15 -1.26 6.47
CA LEU A 55 11.95 -0.87 5.75
C LEU A 55 10.83 -1.90 5.87
N LEU A 56 11.14 -3.19 5.76
CA LEU A 56 10.16 -4.26 5.89
C LEU A 56 9.55 -4.26 7.30
N CYS A 57 10.39 -4.20 8.33
CA CYS A 57 9.97 -4.12 9.72
C CYS A 57 9.13 -2.86 9.98
N ALA A 58 9.50 -1.72 9.40
CA ALA A 58 8.75 -0.47 9.50
C ALA A 58 7.32 -0.61 8.95
N PHE A 59 7.16 -1.09 7.71
CA PHE A 59 5.84 -1.26 7.10
C PHE A 59 5.01 -2.34 7.80
N GLU A 60 5.63 -3.45 8.20
CA GLU A 60 4.96 -4.51 8.95
C GLU A 60 4.42 -3.97 10.30
N SER A 61 5.24 -3.18 11.01
CA SER A 61 4.85 -2.58 12.29
C SER A 61 3.69 -1.61 12.12
N LEU A 62 3.71 -0.77 11.09
CA LEU A 62 2.61 0.15 10.78
C LEU A 62 1.31 -0.58 10.44
N GLY A 63 1.38 -1.67 9.66
CA GLY A 63 0.21 -2.49 9.34
C GLY A 63 -0.38 -3.18 10.58
N LYS A 64 0.47 -3.72 11.47
CA LYS A 64 0.04 -4.39 12.72
C LYS A 64 -0.54 -3.42 13.75
N ALA A 65 0.02 -2.22 13.83
CA ALA A 65 -0.38 -1.19 14.78
C ALA A 65 -1.43 -0.22 14.22
N TRP A 66 -1.99 -0.50 13.04
CA TRP A 66 -2.94 0.40 12.38
C TRP A 66 -4.11 0.73 13.35
N PRO A 67 -4.38 2.02 13.61
CA PRO A 67 -5.22 2.41 14.74
C PRO A 67 -6.69 2.12 14.46
N LYS A 68 -7.46 1.75 15.48
CA LYS A 68 -8.91 1.50 15.38
C LYS A 68 -9.76 2.73 15.76
N ASN A 69 -9.15 3.90 15.71
CA ASN A 69 -9.76 5.16 16.04
C ASN A 69 -9.76 6.08 14.82
N SER A 70 -10.92 6.67 14.51
CA SER A 70 -11.12 7.46 13.29
C SER A 70 -10.33 8.77 13.29
N GLU A 71 -10.19 9.42 14.45
CA GLU A 71 -9.40 10.66 14.59
C GLU A 71 -7.93 10.39 14.27
N THR A 72 -7.33 9.34 14.85
CA THR A 72 -5.97 8.93 14.53
C THR A 72 -5.83 8.57 13.05
N GLN A 73 -6.74 7.74 12.50
CA GLN A 73 -6.66 7.40 11.08
C GLN A 73 -6.75 8.64 10.19
N CYS A 74 -7.58 9.63 10.52
CA CYS A 74 -7.70 10.88 9.76
C CYS A 74 -6.35 11.60 9.64
N CYS A 75 -5.58 11.65 10.73
CA CYS A 75 -4.25 12.28 10.76
C CYS A 75 -3.22 11.56 9.86
N TYR A 76 -3.30 10.23 9.73
CA TYR A 76 -2.20 9.42 9.16
C TYR A 76 -2.52 8.71 7.84
N ARG A 77 -3.79 8.45 7.53
CA ARG A 77 -4.21 7.60 6.40
C ARG A 77 -3.62 8.04 5.07
N GLN A 78 -3.60 9.35 4.81
CA GLN A 78 -3.08 9.89 3.56
C GLN A 78 -1.56 9.74 3.47
N GLU A 79 -0.85 10.09 4.54
CA GLU A 79 0.61 10.01 4.53
C GLU A 79 1.10 8.57 4.46
N LEU A 80 0.46 7.64 5.19
CA LEU A 80 0.80 6.23 5.10
C LEU A 80 0.51 5.65 3.70
N CYS A 81 -0.66 5.97 3.13
CA CYS A 81 -0.98 5.62 1.74
C CYS A 81 0.10 6.12 0.78
N ARG A 82 0.47 7.40 0.88
CA ARG A 82 1.53 8.01 0.06
C ARG A 82 2.87 7.29 0.19
N LEU A 83 3.31 7.01 1.41
CA LEU A 83 4.57 6.31 1.67
C LEU A 83 4.57 4.90 1.07
N MET A 84 3.47 4.15 1.21
CA MET A 84 3.34 2.82 0.59
C MET A 84 3.36 2.93 -0.94
N CYS A 85 2.57 3.83 -1.52
CA CYS A 85 2.48 4.03 -2.98
C CYS A 85 3.84 4.44 -3.59
N GLU A 86 4.60 5.30 -2.92
CA GLU A 86 5.96 5.67 -3.32
C GLU A 86 6.88 4.44 -3.35
N ARG A 87 6.77 3.56 -2.35
CA ARG A 87 7.60 2.34 -2.27
C ARG A 87 7.19 1.23 -3.22
N LEU A 88 5.93 1.14 -3.62
CA LEU A 88 5.54 0.26 -4.71
C LEU A 88 6.22 0.66 -6.03
N ARG A 89 6.40 1.96 -6.28
CA ARG A 89 7.05 2.47 -7.50
C ARG A 89 8.57 2.32 -7.50
N LEU A 90 9.20 2.60 -6.36
CA LEU A 90 10.66 2.77 -6.28
C LEU A 90 11.39 1.64 -5.55
N GLY A 91 10.66 0.79 -4.83
CA GLY A 91 11.24 -0.26 -4.00
C GLY A 91 11.81 -1.42 -4.80
N THR A 92 12.78 -2.11 -4.20
CA THR A 92 13.19 -3.45 -4.67
C THR A 92 12.04 -4.43 -4.54
N TRP A 93 12.12 -5.57 -5.21
CA TRP A 93 11.05 -6.57 -5.18
C TRP A 93 10.66 -7.01 -3.75
N LYS A 94 11.65 -7.15 -2.85
CA LYS A 94 11.44 -7.48 -1.43
C LYS A 94 10.63 -6.39 -0.73
N VAL A 95 11.04 -5.13 -0.90
CA VAL A 95 10.34 -3.97 -0.33
C VAL A 95 8.93 -3.85 -0.88
N GLN A 96 8.73 -4.00 -2.18
CA GLN A 96 7.39 -4.00 -2.79
C GLN A 96 6.49 -5.07 -2.16
N LEU A 97 7.00 -6.29 -1.97
CA LEU A 97 6.22 -7.37 -1.36
C LEU A 97 5.78 -7.03 0.07
N GLY A 98 6.69 -6.54 0.92
CA GLY A 98 6.35 -6.13 2.29
C GLY A 98 5.38 -4.95 2.35
N VAL A 99 5.51 -4.00 1.42
CA VAL A 99 4.59 -2.86 1.29
C VAL A 99 3.20 -3.31 0.87
N LEU A 100 3.07 -4.27 -0.05
CA LEU A 100 1.76 -4.81 -0.46
C LEU A 100 1.07 -5.53 0.71
N GLN A 101 1.83 -6.26 1.54
CA GLN A 101 1.29 -6.89 2.75
C GLN A 101 0.80 -5.85 3.77
N ALA A 102 1.57 -4.77 3.99
CA ALA A 102 1.15 -3.67 4.84
C ALA A 102 -0.07 -2.92 4.28
N MET A 103 -0.13 -2.72 2.96
CA MET A 103 -1.25 -2.09 2.27
C MET A 103 -2.54 -2.93 2.39
N LYS A 104 -2.43 -4.25 2.35
CA LYS A 104 -3.55 -5.15 2.62
C LYS A 104 -4.10 -4.95 4.04
N ALA A 105 -3.22 -4.93 5.05
CA ALA A 105 -3.62 -4.67 6.44
C ALA A 105 -4.25 -3.28 6.61
N PHE A 106 -3.68 -2.27 5.95
CA PHE A 106 -4.23 -0.91 5.91
C PHE A 106 -5.67 -0.89 5.40
N PHE A 107 -5.96 -1.47 4.23
CA PHE A 107 -7.33 -1.49 3.70
C PHE A 107 -8.29 -2.36 4.54
N GLN A 108 -7.80 -3.46 5.12
CA GLN A 108 -8.62 -4.28 6.01
C GLN A 108 -9.08 -3.51 7.24
N GLY A 109 -8.24 -2.63 7.79
CA GLY A 109 -8.54 -1.83 8.97
C GLY A 109 -8.95 -0.38 8.69
N LEU A 110 -9.13 0.02 7.43
CA LEU A 110 -9.48 1.40 7.09
C LEU A 110 -10.95 1.68 7.45
N LEU A 111 -11.15 2.58 8.40
CA LEU A 111 -12.49 2.91 8.92
C LEU A 111 -13.34 3.69 7.91
N LEU A 112 -12.77 4.23 6.83
CA LEU A 112 -13.53 4.92 5.79
C LEU A 112 -14.60 4.06 5.11
N PHE A 113 -14.45 2.73 5.18
CA PHE A 113 -15.45 1.77 4.69
C PHE A 113 -16.62 1.55 5.66
N GLU A 114 -16.54 2.07 6.89
CA GLU A 114 -17.62 2.01 7.87
C GLU A 114 -18.53 3.24 7.73
N ALA A 115 -19.85 3.04 7.81
CA ALA A 115 -20.83 4.09 7.52
C ALA A 115 -20.68 5.31 8.46
N GLU A 116 -20.27 5.06 9.71
CA GLU A 116 -20.07 6.06 10.76
C GLU A 116 -18.86 6.98 10.50
N HIS A 117 -17.92 6.52 9.67
CA HIS A 117 -16.65 7.19 9.40
C HIS A 117 -16.44 7.48 7.92
N SER A 118 -17.48 7.26 7.10
CA SER A 118 -17.48 7.47 5.67
C SER A 118 -17.11 8.91 5.30
N ASP A 119 -16.10 9.03 4.44
CA ASP A 119 -15.63 10.27 3.84
C ASP A 119 -15.22 9.95 2.40
N PRO A 120 -16.17 10.03 1.45
CA PRO A 120 -15.94 9.64 0.06
C PRO A 120 -14.80 10.42 -0.62
N GLU A 121 -14.59 11.68 -0.23
CA GLU A 121 -13.52 12.51 -0.81
C GLU A 121 -12.13 12.04 -0.34
N ALA A 122 -11.98 11.71 0.95
CA ALA A 122 -10.75 11.12 1.43
C ALA A 122 -10.51 9.72 0.85
N LEU A 123 -11.56 8.89 0.75
CA LEU A 123 -11.45 7.57 0.15
C LEU A 123 -11.03 7.69 -1.32
N ALA A 124 -11.66 8.57 -2.10
CA ALA A 124 -11.30 8.80 -3.50
C ALA A 124 -9.83 9.21 -3.70
N ARG A 125 -9.28 10.04 -2.80
CA ARG A 125 -7.85 10.42 -2.83
C ARG A 125 -6.93 9.23 -2.58
N ILE A 126 -7.25 8.39 -1.58
CA ILE A 126 -6.50 7.16 -1.29
C ILE A 126 -6.56 6.19 -2.47
N LEU A 127 -7.75 6.00 -3.05
CA LEU A 127 -7.97 5.12 -4.19
C LEU A 127 -7.21 5.59 -5.42
N LEU A 128 -7.27 6.89 -5.76
CA LEU A 128 -6.53 7.45 -6.88
C LEU A 128 -5.03 7.17 -6.76
N GLU A 129 -4.45 7.44 -5.58
CA GLU A 129 -3.03 7.23 -5.35
C GLU A 129 -2.65 5.75 -5.38
N THR A 130 -3.47 4.90 -4.75
CA THR A 130 -3.25 3.45 -4.72
C THR A 130 -3.36 2.82 -6.11
N CYS A 131 -4.43 3.13 -6.85
CA CYS A 131 -4.63 2.61 -8.20
C CYS A 131 -3.49 3.01 -9.12
N SER A 132 -3.01 4.25 -9.05
CA SER A 132 -1.88 4.73 -9.88
C SER A 132 -0.56 4.01 -9.59
N SER A 133 -0.35 3.56 -8.34
CA SER A 133 0.93 2.97 -7.92
C SER A 133 0.95 1.45 -7.99
N ILE A 134 -0.17 0.79 -7.71
CA ILE A 134 -0.26 -0.68 -7.67
C ILE A 134 -0.14 -1.35 -9.04
N ILE A 135 -0.38 -0.60 -10.13
CA ILE A 135 -0.16 -1.05 -11.51
C ILE A 135 1.27 -1.54 -11.72
N HIS A 136 2.25 -0.83 -11.15
CA HIS A 136 3.66 -1.22 -11.24
C HIS A 136 3.92 -2.62 -10.66
N SER A 137 3.16 -3.00 -9.63
CA SER A 137 3.22 -4.32 -9.02
C SER A 137 2.43 -5.36 -9.82
N LEU A 138 1.24 -5.02 -10.33
CA LEU A 138 0.43 -5.91 -11.18
C LEU A 138 1.13 -6.27 -12.48
N GLU A 139 1.84 -5.31 -13.08
CA GLU A 139 2.53 -5.46 -14.37
C GLU A 139 3.98 -5.93 -14.21
N ASN A 140 4.40 -6.33 -13.00
CA ASN A 140 5.75 -6.77 -12.74
C ASN A 140 6.05 -8.10 -13.46
N LYS A 141 6.78 -8.04 -14.57
CA LYS A 141 7.08 -9.21 -15.42
C LYS A 141 7.99 -10.24 -14.74
N SER A 142 8.82 -9.82 -13.81
CA SER A 142 9.86 -10.66 -13.20
C SER A 142 9.36 -11.43 -11.98
N TYR A 143 8.55 -10.79 -11.14
CA TYR A 143 8.22 -11.31 -9.81
C TYR A 143 6.74 -11.66 -9.69
N THR A 144 6.49 -12.91 -9.98
CA THR A 144 5.25 -13.66 -9.74
C THR A 144 4.68 -13.43 -8.32
N SER A 145 5.50 -13.42 -7.27
CA SER A 145 5.05 -13.13 -5.89
C SER A 145 4.46 -11.72 -5.73
N ILE A 146 5.06 -10.72 -6.38
CA ILE A 146 4.56 -9.33 -6.35
C ILE A 146 3.20 -9.25 -7.02
N ARG A 147 3.04 -9.86 -8.21
CA ARG A 147 1.75 -9.86 -8.92
C ARG A 147 0.65 -10.55 -8.10
N THR A 148 0.98 -11.65 -7.41
CA THR A 148 0.05 -12.35 -6.52
C THR A 148 -0.41 -11.45 -5.37
N GLU A 149 0.52 -10.81 -4.67
CA GLU A 149 0.17 -9.98 -3.51
C GLU A 149 -0.58 -8.71 -3.94
N ALA A 150 -0.21 -8.10 -5.07
CA ALA A 150 -0.94 -6.96 -5.63
C ALA A 150 -2.38 -7.32 -5.99
N LEU A 151 -2.61 -8.48 -6.60
CA LEU A 151 -3.97 -8.99 -6.83
C LEU A 151 -4.74 -9.21 -5.52
N SER A 152 -4.07 -9.64 -4.45
CA SER A 152 -4.72 -9.79 -3.14
C SER A 152 -5.11 -8.44 -2.54
N VAL A 153 -4.32 -7.39 -2.72
CA VAL A 153 -4.66 -6.04 -2.27
C VAL A 153 -5.87 -5.51 -3.05
N ILE A 154 -5.89 -5.66 -4.38
CA ILE A 154 -7.04 -5.26 -5.21
C ILE A 154 -8.30 -6.03 -4.80
N GLU A 155 -8.21 -7.34 -4.57
CA GLU A 155 -9.36 -8.12 -4.11
C GLU A 155 -9.92 -7.59 -2.79
N VAL A 156 -9.07 -7.32 -1.79
CA VAL A 156 -9.51 -6.72 -0.53
C VAL A 156 -10.18 -5.38 -0.76
N LEU A 157 -9.57 -4.53 -1.58
CA LEU A 157 -10.10 -3.20 -1.89
C LEU A 157 -11.48 -3.27 -2.55
N LEU A 158 -11.64 -4.07 -3.61
CA LEU A 158 -12.92 -4.22 -4.31
C LEU A 158 -13.99 -4.85 -3.40
N THR A 159 -13.61 -5.82 -2.58
CA THR A 159 -14.52 -6.41 -1.59
C THR A 159 -15.01 -5.35 -0.60
N LYS A 160 -14.10 -4.51 -0.08
CA LYS A 160 -14.45 -3.43 0.83
C LYS A 160 -15.35 -2.37 0.19
N LEU A 161 -15.12 -2.03 -1.08
CA LEU A 161 -15.99 -1.10 -1.83
C LEU A 161 -17.40 -1.67 -2.05
N GLU A 162 -17.51 -2.96 -2.37
CA GLU A 162 -18.79 -3.65 -2.49
C GLU A 162 -19.56 -3.69 -1.16
N GLU A 163 -18.89 -4.15 -0.09
CA GLU A 163 -19.49 -4.28 1.25
C GLU A 163 -19.97 -2.94 1.81
N SER A 164 -19.21 -1.87 1.59
CA SER A 164 -19.52 -0.51 2.03
C SER A 164 -20.46 0.25 1.08
N LYS A 165 -20.68 -0.27 -0.14
CA LYS A 165 -21.44 0.38 -1.22
C LYS A 165 -20.88 1.76 -1.61
N GLN A 166 -19.56 1.91 -1.61
CA GLN A 166 -18.86 3.18 -1.88
C GLN A 166 -18.16 3.20 -3.26
N TRP A 167 -18.73 2.51 -4.25
CA TRP A 167 -18.15 2.43 -5.61
C TRP A 167 -17.90 3.78 -6.26
N GLU A 168 -18.69 4.80 -5.90
CA GLU A 168 -18.55 6.18 -6.36
C GLU A 168 -17.20 6.83 -5.97
N SER A 169 -16.53 6.30 -4.95
CA SER A 169 -15.19 6.78 -4.56
C SER A 169 -14.11 6.34 -5.56
N LEU A 170 -14.36 5.27 -6.33
CA LEU A 170 -13.44 4.80 -7.36
C LEU A 170 -13.70 5.59 -8.66
N ASN A 171 -12.84 6.55 -8.97
CA ASN A 171 -12.99 7.34 -10.18
C ASN A 171 -12.80 6.52 -11.46
N ILE A 172 -13.41 7.01 -12.55
CA ILE A 172 -13.46 6.34 -13.87
C ILE A 172 -12.05 6.09 -14.43
N GLU A 173 -11.11 7.02 -14.22
CA GLU A 173 -9.73 6.89 -14.68
C GLU A 173 -9.03 5.71 -13.99
N SER A 174 -9.07 5.67 -12.65
CA SER A 174 -8.48 4.62 -11.83
C SER A 174 -9.08 3.26 -12.16
N ARG A 175 -10.41 3.21 -12.33
CA ARG A 175 -11.13 2.02 -12.79
C ARG A 175 -10.63 1.55 -14.15
N GLY A 176 -10.53 2.45 -15.13
CA GLY A 176 -10.08 2.12 -16.49
C GLY A 176 -8.65 1.59 -16.50
N VAL A 177 -7.74 2.20 -15.73
CA VAL A 177 -6.36 1.75 -15.64
C VAL A 177 -6.26 0.37 -14.96
N LEU A 178 -7.00 0.13 -13.88
CA LEU A 178 -7.08 -1.18 -13.25
C LEU A 178 -7.60 -2.27 -14.20
N ILE A 179 -8.65 -1.98 -14.98
CA ILE A 179 -9.17 -2.91 -15.99
C ILE A 179 -8.09 -3.23 -17.03
N GLY A 180 -7.31 -2.23 -17.46
CA GLY A 180 -6.19 -2.41 -18.38
C GLY A 180 -5.13 -3.38 -17.83
N SER A 181 -4.63 -3.12 -16.62
CA SER A 181 -3.60 -3.95 -15.99
C SER A 181 -4.11 -5.36 -15.64
N LEU A 182 -5.36 -5.49 -15.18
CA LEU A 182 -5.99 -6.80 -14.95
C LEU A 182 -6.17 -7.57 -16.26
N THR A 183 -6.53 -6.88 -17.36
CA THR A 183 -6.60 -7.50 -18.69
C THR A 183 -5.24 -8.07 -19.10
N ALA A 184 -4.16 -7.31 -18.93
CA ALA A 184 -2.82 -7.83 -19.19
C ALA A 184 -2.49 -9.06 -18.32
N LEU A 185 -2.94 -9.06 -17.06
CA LEU A 185 -2.70 -10.15 -16.12
C LEU A 185 -3.55 -11.41 -16.40
N THR A 186 -4.64 -11.30 -17.17
CA THR A 186 -5.37 -12.49 -17.67
C THR A 186 -4.54 -13.33 -18.65
N LEU A 187 -3.42 -12.79 -19.16
CA LEU A 187 -2.46 -13.48 -20.02
C LEU A 187 -1.25 -14.04 -19.24
N ASP A 188 -1.27 -14.00 -17.90
CA ASP A 188 -0.18 -14.53 -17.06
C ASP A 188 0.05 -16.03 -17.32
N SER A 189 1.25 -16.55 -17.07
CA SER A 189 1.52 -17.99 -17.24
C SER A 189 0.85 -18.87 -16.18
N ARG A 190 0.44 -18.29 -15.04
CA ARG A 190 -0.17 -19.03 -13.93
C ARG A 190 -1.70 -19.00 -13.99
N PRO A 191 -2.38 -20.16 -14.05
CA PRO A 191 -3.83 -20.22 -14.11
C PRO A 191 -4.53 -19.52 -12.93
N GLU A 192 -4.00 -19.62 -11.71
CA GLU A 192 -4.66 -19.01 -10.54
C GLU A 192 -4.69 -17.49 -10.61
N LEU A 193 -3.67 -16.87 -11.23
CA LEU A 193 -3.69 -15.42 -11.46
C LEU A 193 -4.65 -15.03 -12.57
N GLN A 194 -4.70 -15.82 -13.65
CA GLN A 194 -5.60 -15.55 -14.76
C GLN A 194 -7.06 -15.54 -14.29
N GLU A 195 -7.46 -16.55 -13.51
CA GLU A 195 -8.80 -16.69 -12.98
C GLU A 195 -9.14 -15.51 -12.06
N LYS A 196 -8.27 -15.21 -11.10
CA LYS A 196 -8.48 -14.10 -10.16
C LYS A 196 -8.52 -12.74 -10.86
N ALA A 197 -7.61 -12.50 -11.80
CA ALA A 197 -7.61 -11.27 -12.59
C ALA A 197 -8.88 -11.12 -13.42
N SER A 198 -9.36 -12.21 -14.03
CA SER A 198 -10.60 -12.22 -14.81
C SER A 198 -11.83 -11.91 -13.95
N LEU A 199 -11.89 -12.46 -12.73
CA LEU A 199 -12.96 -12.19 -11.78
C LEU A 199 -12.99 -10.71 -11.38
N LEU A 200 -11.85 -10.18 -10.90
CA LEU A 200 -11.75 -8.79 -10.46
C LEU A 200 -12.00 -7.80 -11.60
N LYS A 201 -11.50 -8.12 -12.80
CA LYS A 201 -11.78 -7.35 -14.02
C LYS A 201 -13.28 -7.28 -14.29
N LYS A 202 -13.97 -8.43 -14.27
CA LYS A 202 -15.41 -8.50 -14.51
C LYS A 202 -16.20 -7.70 -13.47
N THR A 203 -15.80 -7.74 -12.20
CA THR A 203 -16.38 -6.89 -11.15
C THR A 203 -16.28 -5.42 -11.53
N LEU A 204 -15.11 -4.97 -11.96
CA LEU A 204 -14.91 -3.59 -12.39
C LEU A 204 -15.68 -3.26 -13.68
N GLU A 205 -15.79 -4.15 -14.66
CA GLU A 205 -16.52 -3.88 -15.91
C GLU A 205 -18.04 -3.76 -15.70
N ASN A 206 -18.59 -4.43 -14.69
CA ASN A 206 -20.03 -4.44 -14.40
C ASN A 206 -20.54 -3.25 -13.56
N LEU A 207 -19.66 -2.32 -13.16
CA LEU A 207 -20.10 -1.11 -12.46
C LEU A 207 -20.73 -0.15 -13.49
N ASP A 208 -22.02 0.16 -13.35
CA ASP A 208 -22.72 1.11 -14.24
C ASP A 208 -22.31 2.57 -13.97
#